data_AF-A0A521Y159-F1
#
_entry.id   AF-A0A521Y159-F1
#
_cell.length_a   1.000
_cell.length_b   1.000
_cell.length_c   1.000
_cell.angle_alpha   90.00
_cell.angle_beta   90.00
_cell.angle_gamma   90.00
#
_symmetry.space_group_name_H-M   'P 1'
#
loop_
_entity.id
_entity.type
_entity.pdbx_description
1 polymer ?
#
loop_
_entity_poly.entity_id
_entity_poly.type
_entity_poly.pdbx_seq_one_letter_code
_entity_poly.pdbx_strand_id
1 'polypeptide(L)' 'MFRTGNDTPMAIGKLFAGRAASSLEHVLLPRCRLAPGRYDMMFARYGVRWPVTLAPVEDGEPHTMLVRGRVPL' A
#
# COMPACT_ATOMS: atom_id res chain seq x y z
N MET A 1 -12.04 23.14 14.88
CA MET A 1 -11.93 21.73 14.45
C MET A 1 -10.44 21.40 14.36
N PHE A 2 -9.92 20.67 15.35
CA PHE A 2 -8.48 20.51 15.54
C PHE A 2 -7.87 19.61 14.45
N ARG A 3 -6.88 20.14 13.71
CA ARG A 3 -5.96 19.35 12.89
C ARG A 3 -5.00 18.61 13.83
N THR A 4 -5.41 17.48 14.35
CA THR A 4 -4.55 16.58 15.12
C THR A 4 -3.77 15.69 14.17
N GLY A 5 -2.47 15.97 14.05
CA GLY A 5 -1.46 15.03 13.56
C GLY A 5 -1.48 14.80 12.05
N ASN A 6 -0.32 14.96 11.43
CA ASN A 6 -0.05 14.50 10.06
C ASN A 6 0.09 12.96 10.03
N ASP A 7 -0.82 12.25 10.72
CA ASP A 7 -0.77 10.79 10.87
C ASP A 7 -1.25 10.17 9.56
N THR A 8 -0.29 9.65 8.79
CA THR A 8 -0.59 8.91 7.57
C THR A 8 -1.26 7.59 7.96
N PRO A 9 -2.43 7.25 7.38
CA PRO A 9 -3.14 6.04 7.76
C PRO A 9 -2.32 4.79 7.42
N MET A 10 -2.45 3.74 8.23
CA MET A 10 -1.78 2.47 7.96
C MET A 10 -2.58 1.58 7.01
N ALA A 11 -1.91 1.04 6.00
CA ALA A 11 -2.45 0.01 5.13
C ALA A 11 -2.00 -1.38 5.60
N ILE A 12 -2.96 -2.28 5.83
CA ILE A 12 -2.72 -3.65 6.32
C ILE A 12 -3.23 -4.64 5.27
N GLY A 13 -2.37 -5.54 4.82
CA GLY A 13 -2.74 -6.51 3.79
C GLY A 13 -1.60 -7.44 3.41
N LYS A 14 -1.84 -8.25 2.38
CA LYS A 14 -0.81 -9.06 1.72
C LYS A 14 -0.26 -8.29 0.53
N LEU A 15 1.06 -8.15 0.45
CA LEU A 15 1.73 -7.49 -0.67
C LEU A 15 2.36 -8.54 -1.59
N PHE A 16 2.21 -8.36 -2.90
CA PHE A 16 2.78 -9.19 -3.94
C PHE A 16 3.62 -8.33 -4.88
N ALA A 17 4.75 -8.87 -5.36
CA ALA A 17 5.50 -8.24 -6.45
C ALA A 17 4.67 -8.28 -7.73
N GLY A 18 4.63 -7.17 -8.48
CA GLY A 18 4.06 -7.17 -9.83
C GLY A 18 4.77 -8.19 -10.72
N ARG A 19 4.06 -8.76 -11.69
CA ARG A 19 4.52 -9.87 -12.54
C ARG A 19 5.69 -9.48 -13.47
N ALA A 20 5.91 -8.19 -13.69
CA ALA A 20 7.01 -7.69 -14.51
C ALA A 20 8.27 -7.55 -13.65
N ALA A 21 9.32 -8.29 -13.98
CA ALA A 21 10.62 -8.28 -13.30
C ALA A 21 11.27 -6.89 -13.19
N SER A 22 10.82 -5.91 -13.97
CA SER A 22 11.28 -4.52 -14.00
C SER A 22 10.29 -3.52 -13.40
N SER A 23 9.10 -3.93 -12.97
CA SER A 23 8.10 -3.00 -12.46
C SER A 23 8.29 -2.78 -10.96
N LEU A 24 8.42 -1.51 -10.57
CA LEU A 24 8.36 -1.05 -9.18
C LEU A 24 6.92 -1.07 -8.62
N GLU A 25 5.96 -1.62 -9.37
CA GLU A 25 4.57 -1.71 -8.95
C GLU A 25 4.33 -3.00 -8.19
N HIS A 26 3.75 -2.84 -7.01
CA HIS A 26 3.44 -3.95 -6.13
C HIS A 26 1.93 -4.00 -5.95
N VAL A 27 1.38 -5.19 -5.75
CA VAL A 27 -0.06 -5.39 -5.61
C VAL A 27 -0.36 -5.65 -4.14
N LEU A 28 -1.17 -4.79 -3.53
CA LEU A 28 -1.68 -4.96 -2.19
C LEU A 28 -3.10 -5.53 -2.23
N LEU A 29 -3.29 -6.65 -1.55
CA LEU A 29 -4.60 -7.16 -1.14
C LEU A 29 -4.85 -6.71 0.31
N PRO A 30 -5.57 -5.60 0.52
CA PRO A 30 -5.82 -5.07 1.84
C PRO A 30 -6.82 -5.95 2.59
N ARG A 31 -6.71 -5.99 3.93
CA ARG A 31 -7.64 -6.72 4.79
C ARG A 31 -9.03 -6.07 4.88
N CYS A 32 -9.10 -4.77 4.59
CA CYS A 32 -10.33 -3.98 4.56
C CYS A 32 -10.34 -3.08 3.32
N ARG A 33 -11.50 -2.55 2.96
CA ARG A 33 -11.61 -1.62 1.84
C ARG A 33 -10.85 -0.33 2.18
N LEU A 34 -9.85 0.00 1.36
CA LEU A 34 -9.08 1.24 1.48
C LEU A 34 -9.46 2.19 0.35
N ALA A 35 -9.45 3.49 0.64
CA ALA A 35 -9.54 4.50 -0.40
C ALA A 35 -8.16 4.65 -1.08
N PRO A 36 -8.10 5.09 -2.34
CA PRO A 36 -6.85 5.54 -2.95
C PRO A 36 -6.27 6.72 -2.15
N GLY A 37 -4.94 6.78 -2.01
CA GLY A 37 -4.30 7.85 -1.24
C GLY A 37 -2.93 7.49 -0.67
N ARG A 38 -2.42 8.34 0.23
CA ARG A 38 -1.15 8.11 0.94
C ARG A 38 -1.39 7.25 2.18
N TYR A 39 -0.54 6.23 2.33
CA TYR A 39 -0.59 5.29 3.44
C TYR A 39 0.82 4.93 3.90
N ASP A 40 0.93 4.45 5.13
CA ASP A 40 2.13 3.76 5.62
C ASP A 40 1.91 2.25 5.59
N MET A 41 2.93 1.52 5.16
CA MET A 41 2.98 0.05 5.25
C MET A 41 4.07 -0.37 6.21
N MET A 42 3.78 -1.34 7.08
CA MET A 42 4.78 -1.93 7.97
C MET A 42 4.89 -3.42 7.70
N PHE A 43 6.12 -3.87 7.44
CA PHE A 43 6.42 -5.27 7.24
C PHE A 43 6.91 -5.86 8.55
N ALA A 44 6.31 -6.97 8.99
CA ALA A 44 6.64 -7.61 10.26
C ALA A 44 8.14 -7.96 10.40
N ARG A 45 8.80 -8.27 9.28
CA ARG A 45 10.24 -8.57 9.23
C ARG A 45 11.14 -7.38 9.57
N TYR A 46 10.75 -6.17 9.17
CA TYR A 46 11.61 -4.99 9.25
C TYR A 46 11.24 -4.05 10.41
N GLY A 47 10.00 -4.09 10.89
CA GLY A 47 9.55 -3.23 11.99
C GLY A 47 9.56 -1.73 11.69
N VAL A 48 9.70 -1.35 10.42
CA VAL A 48 9.77 0.04 9.94
C VAL A 48 8.57 0.36 9.06
N ARG A 49 8.07 1.60 9.15
CA ARG A 49 7.00 2.13 8.30
C ARG A 49 7.57 2.64 6.98
N TRP A 50 6.91 2.27 5.89
CA TRP A 50 7.25 2.64 4.53
C TRP A 50 6.11 3.46 3.94
N PRO A 51 6.36 4.74 3.57
CA PRO A 51 5.34 5.56 2.97
C PRO A 51 5.08 5.10 1.54
N VAL A 52 3.80 4.90 1.21
CA VAL A 52 3.34 4.44 -0.10
C VAL A 52 2.12 5.22 -0.56
N THR A 53 1.85 5.17 -1.86
CA THR A 53 0.60 5.64 -2.44
C THR A 53 -0.18 4.45 -2.98
N LEU A 54 -1.43 4.31 -2.53
CA LEU A 54 -2.36 3.30 -3.02
C LEU A 54 -3.20 3.85 -4.16
N ALA A 55 -3.28 3.11 -5.26
CA ALA A 55 -4.14 3.38 -6.40
C ALA A 55 -5.02 2.16 -6.70
N PRO A 56 -6.22 2.31 -7.29
CA PRO A 56 -7.02 1.17 -7.70
C PRO A 56 -6.32 0.40 -8.83
N VAL A 57 -6.50 -0.92 -8.89
CA VAL A 57 -6.11 -1.73 -10.06
C VAL A 57 -7.26 -1.65 -11.07
N GLU A 58 -6.97 -1.28 -12.33
CA GLU A 58 -8.00 -1.12 -13.38
C GLU A 58 -8.69 -2.45 -13.75
N ASP A 59 -7.93 -3.55 -13.78
CA ASP A 59 -8.41 -4.90 -14.18
C ASP A 59 -8.37 -5.94 -13.04
N GLY A 60 -8.27 -5.48 -11.78
CA GLY A 60 -8.07 -6.36 -10.61
C GLY A 60 -9.36 -6.72 -9.89
N GLU A 61 -9.25 -7.62 -8.91
CA GLU A 61 -10.37 -7.85 -7.99
C GLU A 61 -10.78 -6.56 -7.26
N PRO A 62 -12.06 -6.37 -6.91
CA PRO A 62 -12.66 -5.09 -6.48
C PRO A 62 -12.09 -4.44 -5.18
N HIS A 63 -11.06 -5.02 -4.58
CA HIS A 63 -10.38 -4.50 -3.39
C HIS A 63 -8.87 -4.44 -3.54
N THR A 64 -8.35 -4.79 -4.71
CA THR A 64 -6.91 -4.82 -4.98
C THR A 64 -6.40 -3.42 -5.24
N MET A 65 -5.29 -3.06 -4.61
CA MET A 65 -4.65 -1.77 -4.75
C MET A 65 -3.25 -1.91 -5.33
N LEU A 66 -2.88 -1.06 -6.26
CA LEU A 66 -1.49 -0.85 -6.66
C LEU A 66 -0.79 -0.02 -5.60
N VAL A 67 0.38 -0.49 -5.17
CA VAL A 67 1.29 0.21 -4.27
C VAL A 67 2.35 0.86 -5.12
N ARG A 68 2.38 2.19 -5.06
CA ARG A 68 3.40 3.03 -5.65
C ARG A 68 4.33 3.53 -4.54
N GLY A 69 5.58 3.13 -4.60
CA GLY A 69 6.59 3.48 -3.61
C GLY A 69 7.69 2.43 -3.54
N ARG A 70 8.79 2.78 -2.88
CA ARG A 70 9.81 1.79 -2.55
C ARG A 70 9.37 1.05 -1.30
N VAL A 71 9.19 -0.26 -1.42
CA VAL A 71 8.93 -1.16 -0.31
C VAL A 71 9.94 -2.30 -0.35
N PRO A 72 10.35 -2.83 0.80
CA PRO A 72 11.30 -3.92 0.86
C PRO A 72 10.57 -5.23 0.55
N LEU A 73 10.75 -5.76 -0.66
CA LEU A 73 10.35 -7.11 -1.04
C LEU A 73 11.44 -8.13 -0.73
#